data_AF-A0A4Q5SP80-F1
#
_entry.id   AF-A0A4Q5SP80-F1
#
_cell.length_a   1.000
_cell.length_b   1.000
_cell.length_c   1.000
_cell.angle_alpha   90.00
_cell.angle_beta   90.00
_cell.angle_gamma   90.00
#
_symmetry.space_group_name_H-M   'P 1'
#
loop_
_entity.id
_entity.type
_entity.pdbx_description
1 polymer ?
#
loop_
_entity_poly.entity_id
_entity_poly.type
_entity_poly.pdbx_seq_one_letter_code
_entity_poly.pdbx_strand_id
1 'polypeptide(L)'
;GNAGRAYKAGVKIAFGTDQSASSDRNKAEEFALLVQAGLTPIDAIFTSTKNGAALIGAPQDIGTVQPGRYADIVAVAGDPLADITVLQHVEFVMKGGEVFKTGGRMAK
;
A
#
# COMPACT_ATOMS: atom_id res chain seq x y z
N GLY A 1 -11.23 -15.51 6.25
CA GLY A 1 -12.33 -14.98 5.41
C GLY A 1 -12.13 -15.35 3.95
N ASN A 2 -12.94 -14.79 3.04
CA ASN A 2 -12.85 -15.01 1.59
C ASN A 2 -11.45 -14.66 1.03
N ALA A 3 -10.88 -13.52 1.43
CA ALA A 3 -9.57 -13.05 0.98
C ALA A 3 -8.47 -14.10 1.19
N GLY A 4 -8.38 -14.67 2.41
CA GLY A 4 -7.40 -15.72 2.71
C GLY A 4 -7.58 -17.00 1.88
N ARG A 5 -8.81 -17.39 1.54
CA ARG A 5 -9.07 -18.54 0.65
C ARG A 5 -8.64 -18.24 -0.78
N ALA A 6 -8.95 -17.04 -1.28
CA ALA A 6 -8.54 -16.61 -2.61
C ALA A 6 -7.01 -16.54 -2.75
N TYR A 7 -6.34 -15.99 -1.73
CA TYR A 7 -4.88 -15.94 -1.67
C TYR A 7 -4.25 -17.33 -1.73
N LYS A 8 -4.73 -18.27 -0.90
CA LYS A 8 -4.26 -19.68 -0.91
C LYS A 8 -4.53 -20.39 -2.24
N ALA A 9 -5.54 -19.97 -2.98
CA ALA A 9 -5.86 -20.49 -4.31
C ALA A 9 -5.05 -19.83 -5.45
N GLY A 10 -4.13 -18.90 -5.15
CA GLY A 10 -3.30 -18.23 -6.13
C GLY A 10 -4.01 -17.09 -6.89
N VAL A 11 -5.17 -16.64 -6.40
CA VAL A 11 -5.87 -15.49 -6.99
C VAL A 11 -5.06 -14.21 -6.72
N LYS A 12 -4.86 -13.38 -7.76
CA LYS A 12 -4.26 -12.06 -7.60
C LYS A 12 -5.21 -11.15 -6.83
N ILE A 13 -4.71 -10.53 -5.76
CA ILE A 13 -5.49 -9.62 -4.91
C ILE A 13 -4.96 -8.20 -5.08
N ALA A 14 -5.88 -7.25 -5.23
CA ALA A 14 -5.62 -5.83 -5.15
C ALA A 14 -6.25 -5.25 -3.87
N PHE A 15 -5.63 -4.22 -3.32
CA PHE A 15 -6.04 -3.57 -2.08
C PHE A 15 -7.30 -2.72 -2.28
N GLY A 16 -8.26 -2.81 -1.36
CA GLY A 16 -9.47 -1.99 -1.38
C GLY A 16 -10.18 -2.06 -0.03
N THR A 17 -10.59 -0.90 0.49
CA THR A 17 -11.13 -0.77 1.86
C THR A 17 -12.64 -0.51 1.90
N ASP A 18 -13.26 -0.25 0.75
CA ASP A 18 -14.64 0.24 0.61
C ASP A 18 -14.93 1.51 1.45
N GLN A 19 -13.87 2.29 1.73
CA GLN A 19 -13.99 3.55 2.46
C GLN A 19 -14.15 4.73 1.50
N SER A 20 -15.08 5.63 1.81
CA SER A 20 -15.20 6.91 1.12
C SER A 20 -14.04 7.86 1.45
N ALA A 21 -13.93 8.92 0.66
CA ALA A 21 -13.01 10.03 0.94
C ALA A 21 -13.34 10.76 2.25
N SER A 22 -14.61 10.74 2.68
CA SER A 22 -15.09 11.34 3.93
C SER A 22 -14.94 10.43 5.16
N SER A 23 -14.35 9.24 5.00
CA SER A 23 -14.12 8.34 6.13
C SER A 23 -12.90 8.76 6.94
N ASP A 24 -13.09 8.93 8.25
CA ASP A 24 -12.02 9.21 9.22
C ASP A 24 -11.19 7.98 9.59
N ARG A 25 -11.54 6.79 9.09
CA ARG A 25 -10.77 5.57 9.36
C ARG A 25 -9.46 5.57 8.61
N ASN A 26 -8.43 4.99 9.23
CA ASN A 26 -7.14 4.86 8.57
C ASN A 26 -7.21 3.73 7.54
N LYS A 27 -7.08 4.07 6.26
CA LYS A 27 -7.15 3.11 5.15
C LYS A 27 -6.03 2.06 5.21
N ALA A 28 -4.92 2.36 5.86
CA ALA A 28 -3.80 1.42 6.03
C ALA A 28 -4.09 0.31 7.07
N GLU A 29 -5.16 0.41 7.87
CA GLU A 29 -5.59 -0.69 8.75
C GLU A 29 -5.87 -1.99 7.98
N GLU A 30 -6.28 -1.88 6.72
CA GLU A 30 -6.55 -3.03 5.85
C GLU A 30 -5.32 -3.90 5.60
N PHE A 31 -4.10 -3.36 5.67
CA PHE A 31 -2.90 -4.21 5.58
C PHE A 31 -2.83 -5.23 6.71
N ALA A 32 -3.17 -4.83 7.94
CA ALA A 32 -3.20 -5.74 9.08
C ALA A 32 -4.31 -6.79 8.92
N LEU A 33 -5.46 -6.42 8.35
CA LEU A 33 -6.55 -7.34 8.06
C LEU A 33 -6.17 -8.38 6.99
N LEU A 34 -5.43 -7.97 5.96
CA LEU A 34 -4.91 -8.88 4.93
C LEU A 34 -3.89 -9.86 5.51
N VAL A 35 -2.98 -9.40 6.37
CA VAL A 35 -2.04 -10.27 7.08
C VAL A 35 -2.79 -11.23 8.01
N GLN A 36 -3.78 -10.74 8.78
CA GLN A 36 -4.65 -11.58 9.61
C GLN A 36 -5.42 -12.61 8.76
N ALA A 37 -5.78 -12.27 7.53
CA ALA A 37 -6.43 -13.18 6.59
C ALA A 37 -5.48 -14.26 6.02
N GLY A 38 -4.16 -14.13 6.24
CA GLY A 38 -3.15 -15.11 5.90
C GLY A 38 -2.20 -14.72 4.76
N LEU A 39 -2.21 -13.46 4.31
CA LEU A 39 -1.18 -12.95 3.40
C LEU A 39 0.13 -12.73 4.16
N THR A 40 1.26 -12.87 3.48
CA THR A 40 2.53 -12.41 4.06
C THR A 40 2.55 -10.86 4.07
N PRO A 41 3.34 -10.20 4.94
CA PRO A 41 3.47 -8.74 4.93
C PRO A 41 3.86 -8.18 3.56
N ILE A 42 4.80 -8.83 2.86
CA ILE A 42 5.21 -8.39 1.52
C ILE A 42 4.09 -8.55 0.49
N ASP A 43 3.30 -9.62 0.56
CA ASP A 43 2.17 -9.81 -0.37
C ASP A 43 1.05 -8.80 -0.09
N ALA A 44 0.82 -8.44 1.17
CA ALA A 44 -0.11 -7.37 1.54
C ALA A 44 0.33 -6.04 0.91
N ILE A 45 1.62 -5.68 0.99
CA ILE A 45 2.18 -4.49 0.30
C ILE A 45 2.02 -4.59 -1.22
N PHE A 46 2.21 -5.77 -1.80
CA PHE A 46 2.01 -5.95 -3.25
C PHE A 46 0.56 -5.72 -3.69
N THR A 47 -0.44 -6.02 -2.84
CA THR A 47 -1.85 -5.75 -3.17
C THR A 47 -2.12 -4.27 -3.43
N SER A 48 -1.42 -3.36 -2.74
CA SER A 48 -1.60 -1.90 -2.87
C SER A 48 -0.61 -1.22 -3.80
N THR A 49 0.35 -1.97 -4.35
CA THR A 49 1.44 -1.45 -5.19
C THR A 49 1.39 -2.09 -6.57
N LYS A 50 2.24 -3.08 -6.87
CA LYS A 50 2.34 -3.68 -8.20
C LYS A 50 1.04 -4.35 -8.66
N ASN A 51 0.26 -4.97 -7.76
CA ASN A 51 -1.01 -5.59 -8.13
C ASN A 51 -2.10 -4.52 -8.36
N GLY A 52 -2.13 -3.47 -7.53
CA GLY A 52 -3.02 -2.33 -7.74
C GLY A 52 -2.75 -1.62 -9.06
N ALA A 53 -1.48 -1.35 -9.36
CA ALA A 53 -1.04 -0.76 -10.63
C ALA A 53 -1.45 -1.62 -11.84
N ALA A 54 -1.28 -2.94 -11.74
CA ALA A 54 -1.72 -3.87 -12.78
C ALA A 54 -3.25 -3.86 -12.95
N LEU A 55 -4.01 -3.81 -11.86
CA LEU A 55 -5.48 -3.76 -11.91
C LEU A 55 -6.00 -2.52 -12.65
N ILE A 56 -5.37 -1.36 -12.44
CA ILE A 56 -5.80 -0.10 -13.07
C ILE A 56 -5.15 0.16 -14.45
N GLY A 57 -4.38 -0.79 -14.97
CA GLY A 57 -3.75 -0.67 -16.29
C GLY A 57 -2.50 0.23 -16.37
N ALA A 58 -1.86 0.52 -15.23
CA ALA A 58 -0.65 1.35 -15.15
C ALA A 58 0.62 0.62 -14.62
N PRO A 59 0.86 -0.67 -14.94
CA PRO A 59 1.97 -1.44 -14.36
C PRO A 59 3.36 -0.99 -14.84
N GLN A 60 3.45 -0.14 -15.86
CA GLN A 60 4.70 0.43 -16.37
C GLN A 60 4.98 1.82 -15.83
N ASP A 61 3.99 2.48 -15.21
CA ASP A 61 4.08 3.87 -14.79
C ASP A 61 4.26 3.99 -13.27
N ILE A 62 3.58 3.14 -12.49
CA ILE A 62 3.53 3.23 -11.01
C ILE A 62 3.63 1.84 -10.34
N GLY A 63 3.62 1.81 -9.00
CA GLY A 63 3.48 0.60 -8.19
C GLY A 63 4.78 -0.16 -7.88
N THR A 64 5.94 0.26 -8.41
CA THR A 64 7.26 -0.22 -7.98
C THR A 64 8.30 0.88 -8.14
N VAL A 65 9.36 0.86 -7.34
CA VAL A 65 10.50 1.79 -7.48
C VAL A 65 11.45 1.25 -8.55
N GLN A 66 11.35 1.78 -9.76
CA GLN A 66 12.19 1.39 -10.92
C GLN A 66 12.47 2.61 -11.82
N PRO A 67 13.60 2.63 -12.55
CA PRO A 67 13.86 3.68 -13.54
C PRO A 67 12.74 3.79 -14.58
N GLY A 68 12.41 5.01 -14.98
CA GLY A 68 11.37 5.31 -15.98
C GLY A 68 9.94 5.39 -15.45
N ARG A 69 9.71 5.12 -14.16
CA ARG A 69 8.40 5.23 -13.50
C ARG A 69 8.23 6.58 -12.80
N TYR A 70 6.98 6.95 -12.48
CA TYR A 70 6.73 8.11 -11.63
C TYR A 70 7.37 7.91 -10.25
N ALA A 71 7.93 8.99 -9.70
CA ALA A 71 8.48 9.01 -8.35
C ALA A 71 7.36 9.12 -7.30
N ASP A 72 6.56 8.05 -7.20
CA ASP A 72 5.52 7.86 -6.19
C ASP A 72 6.10 7.02 -5.05
N ILE A 73 6.49 7.67 -3.96
CA ILE A 73 7.25 7.07 -2.86
C ILE A 73 6.55 7.35 -1.53
N VAL A 74 6.40 6.31 -0.73
CA VAL A 74 5.94 6.38 0.66
C VAL A 74 7.04 5.82 1.55
N ALA A 75 7.31 6.46 2.69
CA ALA A 75 8.21 5.91 3.70
C ALA A 75 7.59 5.96 5.11
N VAL A 76 7.99 4.99 5.92
CA VAL A 76 7.56 4.76 7.30
C VAL A 76 8.79 4.64 8.19
N ALA A 77 8.62 4.91 9.49
CA ALA A 77 9.64 4.56 10.47
C ALA A 77 9.50 3.08 10.84
N GLY A 78 10.54 2.29 10.62
CA GLY A 78 10.57 0.86 10.93
C GLY A 78 10.48 -0.05 9.70
N ASP A 79 10.47 -1.36 9.94
CA ASP A 79 10.40 -2.38 8.90
C ASP A 79 8.96 -2.92 8.76
N PRO A 80 8.24 -2.59 7.67
CA PRO A 80 6.87 -3.06 7.45
C PRO A 80 6.76 -4.57 7.19
N LEU A 81 7.88 -5.26 6.95
CA LEU A 81 7.91 -6.71 6.83
C LEU A 81 7.95 -7.40 8.19
N ALA A 82 8.51 -6.73 9.20
CA ALA A 82 8.50 -7.19 10.59
C ALA A 82 7.22 -6.79 11.32
N ASP A 83 6.72 -5.57 11.09
CA ASP A 83 5.47 -5.07 11.64
C ASP A 83 4.70 -4.28 10.58
N ILE A 84 3.67 -4.89 10.02
CA ILE A 84 2.86 -4.27 8.95
C ILE A 84 2.10 -3.01 9.43
N THR A 85 1.89 -2.85 10.75
CA THR A 85 1.09 -1.74 11.28
C THR A 85 1.80 -0.39 11.17
N VAL A 86 3.12 -0.36 10.97
CA VAL A 86 3.87 0.89 10.74
C VAL A 86 3.37 1.63 9.49
N LEU A 87 2.74 0.95 8.52
CA LEU A 87 2.10 1.57 7.35
C LEU A 87 0.93 2.50 7.72
N GLN A 88 0.41 2.39 8.94
CA GLN A 88 -0.60 3.31 9.49
C GLN A 88 0.01 4.67 9.89
N HIS A 89 1.34 4.74 10.02
CA HIS A 89 2.09 5.91 10.47
C HIS A 89 3.14 6.32 9.43
N VAL A 90 2.66 6.78 8.27
CA VAL A 90 3.50 7.26 7.18
C VAL A 90 4.22 8.57 7.55
N GLU A 91 5.54 8.57 7.41
CA GLU A 91 6.41 9.73 7.71
C GLU A 91 6.69 10.58 6.48
N PHE A 92 6.71 9.97 5.29
CA PHE A 92 7.07 10.62 4.04
C PHE A 92 6.14 10.21 2.90
N VAL A 93 5.74 11.20 2.08
CA VAL A 93 4.96 10.99 0.86
C VAL A 93 5.52 11.88 -0.24
N MET A 94 5.87 11.27 -1.37
CA MET A 94 6.19 11.91 -2.64
C MET A 94 5.24 11.36 -3.70
N LYS A 95 4.75 12.24 -4.59
CA LYS A 95 3.89 11.88 -5.71
C LYS A 95 4.41 12.59 -6.95
N GLY A 96 4.71 11.85 -8.02
CA GLY A 96 5.22 12.39 -9.27
C GLY A 96 6.54 13.16 -9.12
N GLY A 97 7.32 12.91 -8.06
CA GLY A 97 8.56 13.66 -7.76
C GLY A 97 8.38 14.87 -6.85
N GLU A 98 7.15 15.27 -6.54
CA GLU A 98 6.86 16.35 -5.60
C GLU A 98 6.62 15.79 -4.20
N VAL A 99 7.20 16.42 -3.18
CA VAL A 99 7.11 15.98 -1.78
C VAL A 99 5.90 16.63 -1.11
N PHE A 100 4.96 15.80 -0.65
CA PHE A 100 3.72 16.23 0.02
C PHE A 100 3.75 16.03 1.53
N LYS A 101 4.62 15.18 2.06
CA LYS A 101 4.72 14.91 3.50
C LYS A 101 6.16 14.62 3.90
N THR A 102 6.63 15.20 5.00
CA THR A 102 7.95 14.94 5.60
C THR A 102 7.86 14.95 7.13
N GLY A 103 8.53 14.02 7.80
CA GLY A 103 8.53 13.93 9.28
C GLY A 103 7.12 13.92 9.88
N GLY A 104 6.20 13.22 9.21
CA GLY A 104 4.82 13.06 9.69
C GLY A 104 3.92 14.27 9.39
N ARG A 105 4.45 15.35 8.81
CA ARG A 105 3.73 16.62 8.56
C ARG A 105 3.55 16.87 7.07
N MET A 106 2.40 17.39 6.68
CA MET A 106 2.15 17.80 5.30
C MET A 106 3.09 18.95 4.91
N ALA A 107 3.58 18.93 3.67
CA ALA A 107 4.29 20.04 3.07
C ALA A 107 3.36 21.27 2.99
N LYS A 108 3.95 22.46 3.11
CA LYS A 108 3.23 23.73 2.95
C LYS A 108 2.99 24.04 1.47
#